data_AF-A0A2P0A0G6-F1
#
_entry.id   AF-A0A2P0A0G6-F1
#
_cell.length_a   1.000
_cell.length_b   1.000
_cell.length_c   1.000
_cell.angle_alpha   90.00
_cell.angle_beta   90.00
_cell.angle_gamma   90.00
#
_symmetry.space_group_name_H-M   'P 1'
#
loop_
_entity.id
_entity.type
_entity.pdbx_description
1 polymer ?
#
loop_
_entity_poly.entity_id
_entity_poly.type
_entity_poly.pdbx_seq_one_letter_code
_entity_poly.pdbx_strand_id
1 'polypeptide(L)' 'MFSQLRMREEQALLAQDYALETARAEGIEQGLERGKVEGSLSMLLNLVRQGILTSELASQQLGMTVAEFESLLKDHHK' A
#
# COMPACT_ATOMS: atom_id res chain seq x y z
N MET A 1 4.96 -37.42 -32.44
CA MET A 1 4.12 -36.19 -32.33
C MET A 1 3.63 -35.89 -30.90
N PHE A 2 3.56 -36.85 -29.97
CA PHE A 2 3.08 -36.65 -28.59
C PHE A 2 3.96 -35.79 -27.65
N SER A 3 5.21 -35.49 -28.00
CA SER A 3 6.14 -34.80 -27.08
C SER A 3 6.02 -33.27 -27.11
N GLN A 4 5.65 -32.66 -28.22
CA GLN A 4 5.53 -31.19 -28.31
C GLN A 4 4.27 -30.66 -27.61
N LEU A 5 3.17 -31.43 -27.62
CA LEU A 5 1.94 -31.04 -26.94
C LEU A 5 2.14 -31.04 -25.42
N ARG A 6 2.76 -32.10 -24.88
CA ARG A 6 3.11 -32.20 -23.45
C ARG A 6 4.06 -31.10 -22.98
N MET A 7 5.09 -30.78 -23.78
CA MET A 7 5.98 -29.67 -23.48
C MET A 7 5.25 -28.32 -23.43
N ARG A 8 4.25 -28.11 -24.30
CA ARG A 8 3.45 -26.87 -24.30
C ARG A 8 2.48 -26.82 -23.12
N GLU A 9 1.89 -27.94 -22.74
CA GLU A 9 1.05 -28.04 -21.54
C GLU A 9 1.86 -27.77 -20.27
N GLU A 10 3.05 -28.36 -20.13
CA GLU A 10 3.97 -28.09 -19.02
C GLU A 10 4.42 -26.63 -18.97
N GLN A 11 4.75 -26.02 -20.11
CA GLN A 11 5.10 -24.59 -20.16
C GLN A 11 3.92 -23.67 -19.79
N ALA A 12 2.69 -24.02 -20.19
CA ALA A 12 1.50 -23.24 -19.85
C ALA A 12 1.17 -23.35 -18.35
N LEU A 13 1.35 -24.53 -17.76
CA LEU A 13 1.23 -24.75 -16.31
C LEU A 13 2.26 -23.93 -15.53
N LEU A 14 3.53 -23.97 -15.94
CA LEU A 14 4.59 -23.18 -15.31
C LEU A 14 4.37 -21.67 -15.43
N ALA A 15 3.87 -21.19 -16.57
CA ALA A 15 3.55 -19.78 -16.75
C ALA A 15 2.35 -19.34 -15.89
N GLN A 16 1.36 -20.22 -15.70
CA GLN A 16 0.22 -19.98 -14.83
C GLN A 16 0.65 -19.88 -13.35
N ASP A 17 1.47 -20.84 -12.90
CA ASP A 17 2.01 -20.81 -11.53
C ASP A 17 2.86 -19.57 -11.29
N TYR A 18 3.70 -19.20 -12.27
CA TYR A 18 4.49 -17.97 -12.19
C TYR A 18 3.60 -16.72 -12.10
N ALA A 19 2.57 -16.60 -12.94
CA ALA A 19 1.65 -15.47 -12.90
C ALA A 19 0.88 -15.38 -11.57
N LEU A 20 0.49 -16.53 -10.99
CA LEU A 20 -0.20 -16.58 -9.70
C LEU A 20 0.72 -16.17 -8.54
N GLU A 21 1.95 -16.67 -8.52
CA GLU A 21 2.96 -16.29 -7.52
C GLU A 21 3.31 -14.80 -7.62
N THR A 22 3.46 -14.25 -8.83
CA THR A 22 3.70 -12.82 -9.04
C THR A 22 2.52 -11.97 -8.56
N ALA A 23 1.28 -12.32 -8.94
CA ALA A 23 0.10 -11.58 -8.51
C ALA A 23 -0.08 -11.60 -6.98
N ARG A 24 0.29 -12.70 -6.33
CA ARG A 24 0.26 -12.82 -4.87
C ARG A 24 1.35 -11.96 -4.21
N ALA A 25 2.57 -11.99 -4.74
CA ALA A 25 3.67 -11.19 -4.23
C ALA A 25 3.38 -9.68 -4.37
N GLU A 26 2.98 -9.24 -5.57
CA GLU A 26 2.61 -7.85 -5.85
C GLU A 26 1.42 -7.39 -4.99
N GLY A 27 0.40 -8.25 -4.82
CA GLY A 27 -0.76 -7.93 -3.98
C GLY A 27 -0.41 -7.77 -2.50
N ILE A 28 0.49 -8.62 -1.97
CA ILE A 28 0.96 -8.53 -0.59
C ILE A 28 1.85 -7.30 -0.39
N GLU A 29 2.75 -7.02 -1.34
CA GLU A 29 3.64 -5.86 -1.29
C GLU A 29 2.84 -4.56 -1.34
N GLN A 30 1.93 -4.41 -2.30
CA GLN A 30 1.05 -3.24 -2.38
C GLN A 30 0.15 -3.10 -1.15
N GLY A 31 -0.37 -4.21 -0.62
CA GLY A 31 -1.19 -4.20 0.59
C GLY A 31 -0.39 -3.76 1.82
N LEU A 32 0.86 -4.22 1.95
CA LEU A 32 1.75 -3.86 3.04
C LEU A 32 2.21 -2.39 2.94
N GLU A 33 2.56 -1.92 1.75
CA GLU A 33 2.93 -0.52 1.53
C GLU A 33 1.76 0.42 1.83
N ARG A 34 0.56 0.11 1.32
CA ARG A 34 -0.65 0.87 1.64
C ARG A 34 -0.94 0.86 3.14
N GLY A 35 -0.90 -0.30 3.78
CA GLY A 35 -1.14 -0.42 5.22
C GLY A 35 -0.14 0.36 6.07
N LYS A 36 1.14 0.43 5.66
CA LYS A 36 2.15 1.24 6.34
C LYS A 36 1.89 2.75 6.19
N VAL A 37 1.56 3.20 4.99
CA VAL A 37 1.29 4.62 4.72
C VAL A 37 0.01 5.06 5.43
N GLU A 38 -1.07 4.29 5.30
CA GLU A 38 -2.36 4.57 5.95
C GLU A 38 -2.26 4.53 7.48
N GLY A 39 -1.50 3.56 8.03
CA GLY A 39 -1.24 3.47 9.46
C GLY A 39 -0.43 4.65 9.99
N SER A 40 0.59 5.09 9.24
CA SER A 40 1.42 6.25 9.60
C SER A 40 0.63 7.56 9.55
N LEU A 41 -0.20 7.74 8.52
CA LEU A 41 -1.12 8.87 8.41
C LEU A 41 -2.09 8.91 9.59
N SER A 42 -2.74 7.78 9.89
CA SER A 42 -3.71 7.67 10.98
C SER A 42 -3.09 7.96 12.35
N MET A 43 -1.87 7.48 12.59
CA MET A 43 -1.12 7.76 13.81
C MET A 43 -0.84 9.26 13.96
N LEU A 44 -0.33 9.91 12.91
CA LEU A 44 -0.01 11.34 12.94
C LEU A 44 -1.25 12.21 13.13
N LEU A 45 -2.36 11.90 12.45
CA LEU A 45 -3.63 12.60 12.65
C LEU A 45 -4.10 12.51 14.11
N ASN A 46 -3.99 11.33 14.72
CA ASN A 46 -4.37 11.14 16.13
C ASN A 46 -3.47 11.92 17.10
N LEU A 47 -2.15 11.93 16.88
CA LEU A 47 -1.22 12.68 17.72
C LEU A 47 -1.49 14.19 17.66
N VAL A 48 -1.82 14.73 16.48
CA VAL A 48 -2.19 16.15 16.35
C VAL A 48 -3.54 16.44 17.01
N ARG A 49 -4.53 15.55 16.87
CA ARG A 49 -5.82 15.69 17.56
C ARG A 49 -5.71 15.68 19.09
N GLN A 50 -4.77 14.89 19.62
CA GLN A 50 -4.50 14.83 21.06
C GLN A 50 -3.65 16.01 21.55
N GLY A 51 -3.23 16.91 20.64
CA GLY A 51 -2.35 18.03 20.98
C GLY A 51 -0.92 17.61 21.34
N ILE A 52 -0.55 16.36 21.03
CA ILE A 52 0.80 15.81 21.29
C ILE A 52 1.79 16.32 20.23
N LEU A 53 1.32 16.54 19.00
CA LEU A 53 2.11 16.98 17.86
C LEU A 53 1.45 18.19 17.20
N THR A 54 2.23 19.05 16.54
CA THR A 54 1.68 20.18 15.78
C THR A 54 1.44 19.78 14.31
N SER A 55 0.50 20.46 13.64
CA SER A 55 0.18 20.21 12.23
C SER A 55 1.41 20.38 11.32
N GLU A 56 2.33 21.29 11.66
CA GLU A 56 3.56 21.54 10.90
C GLU A 56 4.51 20.36 10.93
N LEU A 57 4.70 19.74 12.11
CA LEU A 57 5.61 18.60 12.24
C LEU A 57 5.02 17.35 11.58
N ALA A 58 3.70 17.15 11.70
CA ALA A 58 3.02 16.04 11.03
C ALA A 58 3.04 16.19 9.51
N SER A 59 2.77 17.39 8.99
CA SER A 59 2.76 17.63 7.55
C SER A 59 4.16 17.45 6.95
N GLN A 60 5.19 17.92 7.66
CA GLN A 60 6.59 17.71 7.26
C GLN A 60 6.95 16.22 7.22
N GLN A 61 6.54 15.42 8.21
CA GLN A 61 6.82 13.99 8.25
C GLN A 61 6.15 13.23 7.10
N LEU A 62 5.02 13.74 6.60
CA LEU A 62 4.30 13.18 5.46
C LEU A 62 4.72 13.78 4.11
N GLY A 63 5.61 14.78 4.11
CA GLY A 63 6.05 15.47 2.90
C GLY A 63 4.95 16.28 2.20
N MET A 64 3.96 16.78 2.95
CA MET A 64 2.86 17.60 2.45
C MET A 64 2.82 18.98 3.13
N THR A 65 2.01 19.89 2.58
CA THR A 65 1.82 21.21 3.17
C THR A 65 0.94 21.15 4.42
N VAL A 66 1.08 22.15 5.29
CA VAL A 66 0.24 22.27 6.50
C VAL A 66 -1.24 22.33 6.14
N ALA A 67 -1.60 23.05 5.08
CA ALA A 67 -2.99 23.19 4.62
C ALA A 67 -3.59 21.86 4.15
N GLU A 68 -2.84 21.04 3.42
CA GLU A 68 -3.27 19.70 3.01
C GLU A 68 -3.49 18.81 4.22
N PHE A 69 -2.56 18.83 5.18
CA PHE A 69 -2.69 18.06 6.40
C PHE A 69 -3.90 18.49 7.26
N GLU A 70 -4.13 19.79 7.40
CA GLU A 70 -5.30 20.32 8.10
C GLU A 70 -6.62 19.95 7.43
N SER A 71 -6.65 19.87 6.09
CA SER A 71 -7.81 19.35 5.37
C SER A 71 -8.10 17.90 5.75
N LEU A 72 -7.06 17.06 5.79
CA LEU A 72 -7.18 15.65 6.21
C LEU A 72 -7.66 15.51 7.66
N LEU A 73 -7.18 16.36 8.57
CA LEU A 73 -7.64 16.41 9.96
C LEU A 73 -9.14 16.70 10.09
N LYS A 74 -9.66 17.60 9.24
CA LYS A 74 -11.08 17.97 9.20
C LYS A 74 -11.93 16.86 8.58
N ASP A 75 -11.47 16.23 7.51
CA ASP A 75 -12.22 15.18 6.80
C ASP A 75 -12.30 13.86 7.57
N HIS A 76 -11.28 13.52 8.38
CA HIS A 76 -11.28 12.31 9.22
C HIS A 76 -12.22 12.37 10.45
N HIS A 77 -13.22 13.26 10.48
CA HIS A 77 -14.16 13.44 11.61
C HIS A 77 -15.39 12.51 11.58
N LYS A 78 -15.35 11.41 10.83
CA LYS A 78 -16.43 10.41 10.80
C LYS A 78 -16.08 9.13 11.54
#